data_AF-A0A9D9ULT6-F1
#
_entry.id   AF-A0A9D9ULT6-F1
#
_cell.length_a   1.000
_cell.length_b   1.000
_cell.length_c   1.000
_cell.angle_alpha   90.00
_cell.angle_beta   90.00
_cell.angle_gamma   90.00
#
_symmetry.space_group_name_H-M   'P 1'
#
loop_
_entity.id
_entity.type
_entity.pdbx_description
1 polymer ?
#
loop_
_entity_poly.entity_id
_entity_poly.type
_entity_poly.pdbx_seq_one_letter_code
_entity_poly.pdbx_strand_id
1 'polypeptide(L)'
;NIEKYFGYHMAGYDTYRYFAGNDTLRAWICIPLTVNILERKKGTIDALFSSELWTEDGLASQAGDKTFWDRSTLYALRGVISAGDTRRGLDYLKYYSRRRLLGDHVPYPVEAFPEGNQRHLSAESGLYCRIFTEGFFGIRPEGLNAFSVTPQLPEDWDFMRLKNVHGYGKKFDITIQKEAGKIRLTLISNTTVVFNTTVENGKAVSIHL
;
A
#
# COMPACT_ATOMS: atom_id res chain seq x y z
N ASN A 1 14.62 -18.87 -4.14
CA ASN A 1 13.28 -18.58 -3.59
C ASN A 1 13.46 -17.64 -2.40
N ILE A 2 12.76 -16.50 -2.38
CA ILE A 2 12.82 -15.47 -1.32
C ILE A 2 12.52 -16.05 0.06
N GLU A 3 11.53 -16.94 0.16
CA GLU A 3 11.10 -17.53 1.44
C GLU A 3 12.24 -18.34 2.08
N LYS A 4 12.93 -19.17 1.28
CA LYS A 4 14.04 -19.99 1.76
C LYS A 4 15.23 -19.17 2.25
N TYR A 5 15.49 -18.01 1.64
CA TYR A 5 16.71 -17.24 1.90
C TYR A 5 16.50 -16.06 2.86
N PHE A 6 15.37 -15.36 2.74
CA PHE A 6 15.05 -14.18 3.51
C PHE A 6 13.91 -14.40 4.52
N GLY A 7 13.09 -15.45 4.38
CA GLY A 7 12.09 -15.79 5.39
C GLY A 7 12.77 -16.09 6.74
N TYR A 8 12.31 -15.45 7.81
CA TYR A 8 12.93 -15.54 9.12
C TYR A 8 11.94 -15.24 10.25
N HIS A 9 12.26 -15.72 11.45
CA HIS A 9 11.55 -15.40 12.68
C HIS A 9 12.38 -14.38 13.46
N MET A 10 11.91 -13.15 13.62
CA MET A 10 12.64 -12.07 14.29
C MET A 10 11.72 -11.23 15.16
N ALA A 11 12.18 -10.93 16.37
CA ALA A 11 11.43 -10.20 17.40
C ALA A 11 10.01 -10.77 17.65
N GLY A 12 9.82 -12.09 17.52
CA GLY A 12 8.52 -12.75 17.71
C GLY A 12 7.62 -12.78 16.47
N TYR A 13 8.06 -12.26 15.32
CA TYR A 13 7.27 -12.20 14.09
C TYR A 13 7.87 -13.07 12.98
N ASP A 14 7.01 -13.82 12.29
CA ASP A 14 7.35 -14.48 11.04
C ASP A 14 7.32 -13.46 9.89
N THR A 15 8.50 -13.01 9.45
CA THR A 15 8.64 -11.98 8.40
C THR A 15 9.90 -12.23 7.55
N TYR A 16 10.36 -11.23 6.79
CA TYR A 16 11.54 -11.31 5.94
C TYR A 16 12.69 -10.48 6.53
N ARG A 17 13.90 -11.04 6.59
CA ARG A 17 15.10 -10.27 6.97
C ARG A 17 15.58 -9.39 5.82
N TYR A 18 16.14 -8.22 6.17
CA TYR A 18 16.60 -7.23 5.19
C TYR A 18 17.80 -7.72 4.35
N PHE A 19 18.70 -8.51 4.95
CA PHE A 19 19.81 -9.21 4.27
C PHE A 19 20.18 -10.49 5.03
N ALA A 20 21.02 -11.34 4.45
CA ALA A 20 21.46 -12.57 5.11
C ALA A 20 22.24 -12.29 6.40
N GLY A 21 21.79 -12.85 7.51
CA GLY A 21 22.38 -12.61 8.84
C GLY A 21 21.78 -11.42 9.61
N ASN A 22 20.90 -10.62 8.99
CA ASN A 22 20.18 -9.57 9.70
C ASN A 22 19.12 -10.18 10.65
N ASP A 23 19.22 -9.88 11.94
CA ASP A 23 18.34 -10.33 13.02
C ASP A 23 17.48 -9.19 13.61
N THR A 24 17.73 -7.95 13.20
CA THR A 24 17.00 -6.76 13.65
C THR A 24 15.85 -6.42 12.70
N LEU A 25 14.66 -6.14 13.22
CA LEU A 25 13.53 -5.68 12.41
C LEU A 25 13.88 -4.38 11.68
N ARG A 26 13.55 -4.30 10.38
CA ARG A 26 13.69 -3.09 9.55
C ARG A 26 12.38 -2.80 8.83
N ALA A 27 11.98 -1.54 8.69
CA ALA A 27 10.70 -1.20 8.05
C ALA A 27 10.56 -1.70 6.60
N TRP A 28 11.68 -1.98 5.92
CA TRP A 28 11.71 -2.56 4.57
C TRP A 28 11.19 -4.00 4.47
N ILE A 29 10.87 -4.66 5.59
CA ILE A 29 10.12 -5.93 5.58
C ILE A 29 8.77 -5.84 4.85
N CYS A 30 8.25 -4.62 4.62
CA CYS A 30 7.01 -4.39 3.87
C CYS A 30 7.07 -4.70 2.37
N ILE A 31 8.26 -4.67 1.75
CA ILE A 31 8.40 -4.71 0.28
C ILE A 31 7.74 -5.94 -0.36
N PRO A 32 7.91 -7.17 0.17
CA PRO A 32 7.23 -8.36 -0.35
C PRO A 32 5.70 -8.19 -0.49
N LEU A 33 5.04 -7.53 0.46
CA LEU A 33 3.60 -7.27 0.39
C LEU A 33 3.20 -6.46 -0.85
N THR A 34 4.08 -5.55 -1.28
CA THR A 34 3.78 -4.64 -2.38
C THR A 34 3.83 -5.31 -3.76
N VAL A 35 4.45 -6.48 -3.83
CA VAL A 35 4.60 -7.32 -5.02
C VAL A 35 3.88 -8.66 -4.86
N ASN A 36 2.87 -8.73 -3.97
CA ASN A 36 2.01 -9.89 -3.75
C ASN A 36 2.74 -11.16 -3.27
N ILE A 37 3.86 -11.01 -2.56
CA ILE A 37 4.50 -12.10 -1.80
C ILE A 37 3.89 -12.07 -0.40
N LEU A 38 2.99 -13.03 -0.10
CA LEU A 38 2.04 -12.95 1.01
C LEU A 38 2.19 -14.08 2.04
N GLU A 39 3.15 -14.98 1.85
CA GLU A 39 3.40 -16.16 2.69
C GLU A 39 3.58 -15.77 4.17
N ARG A 40 4.26 -14.65 4.42
CA ARG A 40 4.51 -14.10 5.76
C ARG A 40 3.70 -12.84 6.06
N LYS A 41 2.55 -12.67 5.41
CA LYS A 41 1.73 -11.45 5.50
C LYS A 41 1.42 -11.07 6.95
N LYS A 42 0.85 -12.01 7.72
CA LYS A 42 0.38 -11.74 9.08
C LYS A 42 1.50 -11.20 9.97
N GLY A 43 2.59 -11.96 10.11
CA GLY A 43 3.74 -11.55 10.94
C GLY A 43 4.40 -10.27 10.44
N THR A 44 4.46 -10.04 9.13
CA THR A 44 4.98 -8.80 8.56
C THR A 44 4.13 -7.58 8.91
N ILE A 45 2.80 -7.67 8.75
CA ILE A 45 1.89 -6.55 9.11
C ILE A 45 1.91 -6.32 10.62
N ASP A 46 1.91 -7.39 11.41
CA ASP A 46 1.99 -7.32 12.87
C ASP A 46 3.28 -6.59 13.30
N ALA A 47 4.43 -6.94 12.71
CA ALA A 47 5.71 -6.27 12.99
C ALA A 47 5.75 -4.80 12.52
N LEU A 48 5.19 -4.47 11.35
CA LEU A 48 5.19 -3.10 10.84
C LEU A 48 4.43 -2.14 11.78
N PHE A 49 3.33 -2.60 12.36
CA PHE A 49 2.48 -1.77 13.22
C PHE A 49 2.75 -1.96 14.72
N SER A 50 3.78 -2.72 15.08
CA SER A 50 4.16 -2.93 16.47
C SER A 50 4.96 -1.74 17.03
N SER A 51 5.11 -1.72 18.35
CA SER A 51 5.91 -0.71 19.08
C SER A 51 7.40 -0.70 18.69
N GLU A 52 7.88 -1.77 18.06
CA GLU A 52 9.25 -1.97 17.64
C GLU A 52 9.57 -1.14 16.39
N LEU A 53 8.59 -0.89 15.52
CA LEU A 53 8.80 -0.12 14.29
C LEU A 53 7.92 1.13 14.19
N TRP A 54 6.71 1.14 14.73
CA TRP A 54 5.82 2.30 14.58
C TRP A 54 6.14 3.40 15.59
N THR A 55 6.46 4.59 15.09
CA THR A 55 6.67 5.82 15.88
C THR A 55 5.53 6.81 15.67
N GLU A 56 5.55 7.93 16.38
CA GLU A 56 4.54 8.99 16.22
C GLU A 56 4.48 9.58 14.81
N ASP A 57 5.60 9.57 14.06
CA ASP A 57 5.72 10.18 12.74
C ASP A 57 5.71 9.16 11.60
N GLY A 58 5.76 7.86 11.90
CA GLY A 58 5.78 6.77 10.92
C GLY A 58 6.71 5.64 11.32
N LEU A 59 7.11 4.81 10.37
CA LEU A 59 8.01 3.70 10.63
C LEU A 59 9.44 4.17 10.89
N ALA A 60 10.00 3.72 12.02
CA ALA A 60 11.42 3.73 12.27
C ALA A 60 12.15 2.88 11.21
N SER A 61 13.36 3.28 10.86
CA SER A 61 14.21 2.59 9.88
C SER A 61 14.48 1.14 10.32
N GLN A 62 14.69 0.95 11.62
CA GLN A 62 14.90 -0.32 12.29
C GLN A 62 14.45 -0.28 13.75
N ALA A 63 14.22 -1.45 14.34
CA ALA A 63 13.86 -1.54 15.76
C ALA A 63 14.97 -1.00 16.67
N GLY A 64 14.57 -0.30 17.72
CA GLY A 64 15.48 0.36 18.67
C GLY A 64 16.04 1.71 18.20
N ASP A 65 15.68 2.16 16.99
CA ASP A 65 16.02 3.47 16.45
C ASP A 65 14.79 4.39 16.45
N LYS A 66 15.03 5.71 16.47
CA LYS A 66 14.00 6.75 16.30
C LYS A 66 14.03 7.39 14.92
N THR A 67 15.03 7.06 14.10
CA THR A 67 15.14 7.56 12.74
C THR A 67 14.00 7.03 11.90
N PHE A 68 13.10 7.89 11.40
CA PHE A 68 11.96 7.47 10.58
C PHE A 68 12.11 7.89 9.13
N TRP A 69 11.56 7.09 8.22
CA TRP A 69 11.62 7.31 6.78
C TRP A 69 10.20 7.23 6.22
N ASP A 70 9.68 8.30 5.60
CA ASP A 70 8.31 8.23 5.03
C ASP A 70 8.26 7.25 3.88
N ARG A 71 9.37 7.07 3.17
CA ARG A 71 9.47 6.11 2.09
C ARG A 71 9.03 4.71 2.53
N SER A 72 9.59 4.19 3.62
CA SER A 72 9.23 2.87 4.13
C SER A 72 7.80 2.85 4.67
N THR A 73 7.37 3.92 5.34
CA THR A 73 5.99 4.08 5.85
C THR A 73 4.96 4.02 4.72
N LEU A 74 5.18 4.74 3.63
CA LEU A 74 4.28 4.80 2.49
C LEU A 74 4.28 3.47 1.71
N TYR A 75 5.43 2.79 1.58
CA TYR A 75 5.49 1.43 1.05
C TYR A 75 4.72 0.44 1.91
N ALA A 76 4.84 0.53 3.24
CA ALA A 76 4.13 -0.31 4.17
C ALA A 76 2.61 -0.12 4.07
N LEU A 77 2.13 1.13 4.13
CA LEU A 77 0.70 1.44 3.99
C LEU A 77 0.14 0.89 2.67
N ARG A 78 0.84 1.14 1.55
CA ARG A 78 0.48 0.58 0.24
C ARG A 78 0.42 -0.95 0.28
N GLY A 79 1.45 -1.60 0.81
CA GLY A 79 1.59 -3.07 0.84
C GLY A 79 0.54 -3.74 1.71
N VAL A 80 0.30 -3.21 2.91
CA VAL A 80 -0.72 -3.67 3.86
C VAL A 80 -2.11 -3.64 3.22
N ILE A 81 -2.47 -2.51 2.59
CA ILE A 81 -3.76 -2.34 1.92
C ILE A 81 -3.85 -3.31 0.73
N SER A 82 -2.83 -3.37 -0.13
CA SER A 82 -2.76 -4.29 -1.29
C SER A 82 -2.90 -5.77 -0.88
N ALA A 83 -2.38 -6.12 0.29
CA ALA A 83 -2.42 -7.48 0.85
C ALA A 83 -3.77 -7.83 1.53
N GLY A 84 -4.73 -6.90 1.52
CA GLY A 84 -6.11 -7.08 1.98
C GLY A 84 -6.38 -6.71 3.43
N ASP A 85 -5.41 -6.15 4.16
CA ASP A 85 -5.64 -5.65 5.52
C ASP A 85 -6.05 -4.18 5.49
N THR A 86 -7.19 -3.92 4.85
CA THR A 86 -7.70 -2.57 4.56
C THR A 86 -8.05 -1.80 5.81
N ARG A 87 -8.55 -2.47 6.86
CA ARG A 87 -8.92 -1.84 8.13
C ARG A 87 -7.69 -1.22 8.81
N ARG A 88 -6.66 -2.02 9.12
CA ARG A 88 -5.44 -1.48 9.72
C ARG A 88 -4.75 -0.51 8.77
N GLY A 89 -4.63 -0.84 7.49
CA GLY A 89 -4.02 0.04 6.50
C GLY A 89 -4.67 1.43 6.43
N LEU A 90 -6.01 1.51 6.47
CA LEU A 90 -6.75 2.77 6.44
C LEU A 90 -6.61 3.55 7.75
N ASP A 91 -6.61 2.88 8.90
CA ASP A 91 -6.44 3.53 10.21
C ASP A 91 -5.08 4.21 10.32
N TYR A 92 -4.00 3.49 9.95
CA TYR A 92 -2.65 4.04 9.95
C TYR A 92 -2.44 5.09 8.86
N LEU A 93 -3.10 4.97 7.70
CA LEU A 93 -3.10 6.02 6.68
C LEU A 93 -3.78 7.30 7.18
N LYS A 94 -4.96 7.18 7.82
CA LYS A 94 -5.66 8.32 8.42
C LYS A 94 -4.79 8.99 9.49
N TYR A 95 -4.15 8.19 10.35
CA TYR A 95 -3.22 8.70 11.35
C TYR A 95 -2.06 9.46 10.70
N TYR A 96 -1.36 8.83 9.74
CA TYR A 96 -0.24 9.43 9.00
C TYR A 96 -0.61 10.78 8.39
N SER A 97 -1.77 10.85 7.71
CA SER A 97 -2.24 12.06 7.03
C SER A 97 -2.69 13.13 8.02
N ARG A 98 -3.35 12.77 9.12
CA ARG A 98 -3.72 13.73 10.18
C ARG A 98 -2.50 14.30 10.89
N ARG A 99 -1.50 13.47 11.20
CA ARG A 99 -0.25 13.88 11.85
C ARG A 99 0.46 14.98 11.06
N ARG A 100 0.51 14.85 9.73
CA ARG A 100 1.12 15.82 8.80
C ARG A 100 0.25 17.05 8.56
N LEU A 101 -1.06 16.85 8.37
CA LEU A 101 -1.96 17.95 8.00
C LEU A 101 -2.33 18.84 9.20
N LEU A 102 -2.49 18.24 10.39
CA LEU A 102 -3.10 18.89 11.55
C LEU A 102 -2.22 18.85 12.81
N GLY A 103 -1.12 18.09 12.79
CA GLY A 103 -0.20 17.98 13.93
C GLY A 103 1.02 18.89 13.78
N ASP A 104 1.88 18.86 14.79
CA ASP A 104 3.18 19.54 14.79
C ASP A 104 4.21 18.76 13.93
N HIS A 105 4.04 18.78 12.62
CA HIS A 105 4.89 18.11 11.64
C HIS A 105 4.75 18.85 10.30
N VAL A 106 5.77 18.76 9.44
CA VAL A 106 5.65 19.30 8.08
C VAL A 106 4.50 18.64 7.30
N PRO A 107 3.76 19.39 6.45
CA PRO A 107 2.52 18.90 5.83
C PRO A 107 2.72 18.01 4.60
N TYR A 108 3.95 17.59 4.33
CA TYR A 108 4.32 16.77 3.17
C TYR A 108 5.18 15.57 3.59
N PRO A 109 5.25 14.53 2.75
CA PRO A 109 6.19 13.43 2.99
C PRO A 109 7.66 13.88 2.96
N VAL A 110 8.49 13.28 3.81
CA VAL A 110 9.92 13.63 3.97
C VAL A 110 10.84 12.44 3.74
N GLU A 111 12.11 12.69 3.39
CA GLU A 111 13.09 11.62 3.17
C GLU A 111 13.33 10.79 4.43
N ALA A 112 13.81 11.47 5.46
CA ALA A 112 14.22 10.92 6.73
C ALA A 112 14.18 12.02 7.80
N PHE A 113 14.26 11.60 9.05
CA PHE A 113 14.60 12.44 10.20
C PHE A 113 15.25 11.56 11.28
N PRO A 114 16.28 12.02 12.03
CA PRO A 114 16.87 13.36 12.01
C PRO A 114 17.72 13.68 10.77
N GLU A 115 18.11 12.66 10.01
CA GLU A 115 18.83 12.84 8.74
C GLU A 115 18.02 13.73 7.78
N GLY A 116 18.63 14.74 7.19
CA GLY A 116 17.94 15.63 6.25
C GLY A 116 16.94 16.60 6.87
N ASN A 117 16.74 16.61 8.20
CA ASN A 117 15.92 17.57 8.95
C ASN A 117 14.51 17.81 8.36
N GLN A 118 13.80 16.72 8.03
CA GLN A 118 12.44 16.78 7.45
C GLN A 118 12.33 17.58 6.14
N ARG A 119 13.40 17.62 5.34
CA ARG A 119 13.35 18.22 4.00
C ARG A 119 12.33 17.49 3.13
N HIS A 120 11.58 18.29 2.37
CA HIS A 120 10.67 17.75 1.36
C HIS A 120 11.49 17.08 0.26
N LEU A 121 11.10 15.85 -0.08
CA LEU A 121 11.48 15.22 -1.34
C LEU A 121 10.22 14.90 -2.15
N SER A 122 10.26 15.25 -3.43
CA SER A 122 9.11 15.09 -4.33
C SER A 122 8.75 13.62 -4.61
N ALA A 123 9.73 12.71 -4.54
CA ALA A 123 9.53 11.29 -4.85
C ALA A 123 8.60 10.60 -3.83
N GLU A 124 8.71 10.92 -2.55
CA GLU A 124 7.91 10.36 -1.47
C GLU A 124 6.44 10.77 -1.59
N SER A 125 6.18 12.00 -2.06
CA SER A 125 4.81 12.44 -2.38
C SER A 125 4.16 11.57 -3.46
N GLY A 126 4.95 11.11 -4.44
CA GLY A 126 4.49 10.12 -5.42
C GLY A 126 4.08 8.78 -4.79
N LEU A 127 4.78 8.33 -3.73
CA LEU A 127 4.45 7.09 -3.02
C LEU A 127 3.11 7.18 -2.29
N TYR A 128 2.77 8.35 -1.74
CA TYR A 128 1.45 8.57 -1.13
C TYR A 128 0.32 8.38 -2.14
N CYS A 129 0.46 8.93 -3.37
CA CYS A 129 -0.51 8.71 -4.44
C CYS A 129 -0.66 7.23 -4.82
N ARG A 130 0.44 6.46 -4.77
CA ARG A 130 0.44 5.02 -5.07
C ARG A 130 -0.35 4.19 -4.06
N ILE A 131 -0.58 4.67 -2.83
CA ILE A 131 -1.45 3.98 -1.87
C ILE A 131 -2.87 3.82 -2.45
N PHE A 132 -3.35 4.82 -3.19
CA PHE A 132 -4.68 4.77 -3.81
C PHE A 132 -4.69 3.92 -5.07
N THR A 133 -3.79 4.20 -6.03
CA THR A 133 -3.80 3.50 -7.32
C THR A 133 -3.35 2.03 -7.19
N GLU A 134 -2.34 1.75 -6.37
CA GLU A 134 -1.74 0.42 -6.25
C GLU A 134 -2.15 -0.33 -4.99
N GLY A 135 -2.55 0.36 -3.92
CA GLY A 135 -3.07 -0.26 -2.70
C GLY A 135 -4.56 -0.52 -2.81
N PHE A 136 -5.38 0.54 -2.77
CA PHE A 136 -6.85 0.42 -2.77
C PHE A 136 -7.41 -0.13 -4.09
N PHE A 137 -6.96 0.37 -5.23
CA PHE A 137 -7.42 -0.15 -6.53
C PHE A 137 -6.64 -1.38 -6.99
N GLY A 138 -5.43 -1.61 -6.46
CA GLY A 138 -4.63 -2.75 -6.85
C GLY A 138 -4.26 -2.77 -8.34
N ILE A 139 -4.10 -1.59 -8.97
CA ILE A 139 -3.77 -1.51 -10.40
C ILE A 139 -2.35 -2.03 -10.61
N ARG A 140 -2.17 -2.99 -11.53
CA ARG A 140 -0.86 -3.52 -11.94
C ARG A 140 -0.79 -3.64 -13.47
N PRO A 141 0.21 -3.03 -14.14
CA PRO A 141 0.38 -3.18 -15.58
C PRO A 141 0.63 -4.64 -15.97
N GLU A 142 -0.03 -5.10 -17.04
CA GLU A 142 0.16 -6.43 -17.65
C GLU A 142 0.63 -6.33 -19.10
N GLY A 143 0.43 -5.19 -19.75
CA GLY A 143 0.89 -4.89 -21.10
C GLY A 143 0.60 -3.44 -21.50
N LEU A 144 0.86 -3.08 -22.76
CA LEU A 144 0.66 -1.72 -23.27
C LEU A 144 -0.82 -1.26 -23.24
N ASN A 145 -1.76 -2.20 -23.33
CA ASN A 145 -3.21 -1.97 -23.29
C ASN A 145 -3.91 -2.86 -22.26
N ALA A 146 -3.18 -3.40 -21.29
CA ALA A 146 -3.71 -4.38 -20.34
C ALA A 146 -3.17 -4.16 -18.91
N PHE A 147 -4.04 -4.39 -17.93
CA PHE A 147 -3.69 -4.31 -16.50
C PHE A 147 -4.64 -5.13 -15.65
N SER A 148 -4.19 -5.57 -14.49
CA SER A 148 -5.09 -6.08 -13.44
C SER A 148 -5.52 -5.00 -12.48
N VAL A 149 -6.72 -5.20 -11.93
CA VAL A 149 -7.26 -4.49 -10.78
C VAL A 149 -7.51 -5.53 -9.70
N THR A 150 -7.00 -5.28 -8.49
CA THR A 150 -7.30 -6.10 -7.30
C THR A 150 -7.92 -5.16 -6.27
N PRO A 151 -9.24 -4.91 -6.33
CA PRO A 151 -9.86 -3.92 -5.48
C PRO A 151 -9.77 -4.32 -4.01
N GLN A 152 -9.49 -3.35 -3.15
CA GLN A 152 -9.43 -3.49 -1.70
C GLN A 152 -10.37 -2.44 -1.09
N LEU A 153 -11.66 -2.55 -1.39
CA LEU A 153 -12.67 -1.59 -0.91
C LEU A 153 -12.78 -1.72 0.62
N PRO A 154 -12.56 -0.64 1.40
CA PRO A 154 -12.78 -0.67 2.85
C PRO A 154 -14.22 -1.02 3.20
N GLU A 155 -14.41 -1.72 4.32
CA GLU A 155 -15.73 -2.15 4.78
C GLU A 155 -16.68 -0.97 5.03
N ASP A 156 -16.16 0.16 5.51
CA ASP A 156 -16.95 1.36 5.79
C ASP A 156 -17.26 2.20 4.53
N TRP A 157 -16.71 1.86 3.37
CA TRP A 157 -16.90 2.64 2.14
C TRP A 157 -17.98 2.01 1.28
N ASP A 158 -18.93 2.82 0.81
CA ASP A 158 -19.94 2.35 -0.15
C ASP A 158 -19.35 2.17 -1.54
N PHE A 159 -18.40 3.03 -1.92
CA PHE A 159 -17.75 3.00 -3.21
C PHE A 159 -16.39 3.69 -3.18
N MET A 160 -15.58 3.42 -4.21
CA MET A 160 -14.41 4.23 -4.56
C MET A 160 -14.34 4.40 -6.07
N ARG A 161 -13.87 5.56 -6.53
CA ARG A 161 -13.84 5.89 -7.95
C ARG A 161 -12.59 6.67 -8.34
N LEU A 162 -11.94 6.24 -9.43
CA LEU A 162 -10.95 7.02 -10.16
C LEU A 162 -11.59 7.51 -11.46
N LYS A 163 -11.49 8.81 -11.73
CA LYS A 163 -12.00 9.43 -12.95
C LYS A 163 -10.85 9.99 -13.77
N ASN A 164 -11.01 10.01 -15.09
CA ASN A 164 -10.05 10.56 -16.04
C ASN A 164 -8.66 9.94 -15.84
N VAL A 165 -8.56 8.62 -15.70
CA VAL A 165 -7.27 7.93 -15.67
C VAL A 165 -6.69 7.91 -17.07
N HIS A 166 -5.49 8.46 -17.24
CA HIS A 166 -4.74 8.42 -18.50
C HIS A 166 -3.72 7.28 -18.41
N GLY A 167 -3.90 6.24 -19.22
CA GLY A 167 -3.02 5.07 -19.21
C GLY A 167 -3.42 4.06 -20.26
N TYR A 168 -2.50 3.14 -20.60
CA TYR A 168 -2.78 2.03 -21.49
C TYR A 168 -3.32 2.45 -22.88
N GLY A 169 -2.84 3.60 -23.38
CA GLY A 169 -3.26 4.18 -24.66
C GLY A 169 -4.67 4.79 -24.67
N LYS A 170 -5.37 4.83 -23.53
CA LYS A 170 -6.76 5.30 -23.43
C LYS A 170 -6.96 6.25 -22.23
N LYS A 171 -8.14 6.85 -22.19
CA LYS A 171 -8.67 7.56 -21.03
C LYS A 171 -9.86 6.77 -20.49
N PHE A 172 -9.87 6.46 -19.21
CA PHE A 172 -10.91 5.62 -18.61
C PHE A 172 -11.22 6.01 -17.16
N ASP A 173 -12.40 5.59 -16.71
CA ASP A 173 -12.86 5.70 -15.33
C ASP A 173 -12.96 4.29 -14.73
N ILE A 174 -12.63 4.15 -13.44
CA ILE A 174 -12.83 2.92 -12.67
C ILE A 174 -13.76 3.23 -11.51
N THR A 175 -14.87 2.50 -11.39
CA THR A 175 -15.77 2.55 -10.24
C THR A 175 -15.82 1.19 -9.58
N ILE A 176 -15.60 1.16 -8.27
CA ILE A 176 -15.86 0.01 -7.42
C ILE A 176 -17.01 0.38 -6.49
N GLN A 177 -18.12 -0.36 -6.54
CA GLN A 177 -19.31 -0.14 -5.73
C GLN A 177 -19.62 -1.38 -4.90
N LYS A 178 -19.92 -1.23 -3.62
CA LYS A 178 -20.36 -2.33 -2.76
C LYS A 178 -21.72 -2.86 -3.23
N GLU A 179 -21.86 -4.18 -3.34
CA GLU A 179 -23.11 -4.83 -3.76
C GLU A 179 -23.25 -6.21 -3.11
N ALA A 180 -24.23 -6.37 -2.22
CA ALA A 180 -24.63 -7.65 -1.60
C ALA A 180 -23.46 -8.55 -1.15
N GLY A 181 -22.58 -8.03 -0.30
CA GLY A 181 -21.40 -8.78 0.22
C GLY A 181 -20.24 -8.93 -0.78
N LYS A 182 -20.39 -8.40 -2.00
CA LYS A 182 -19.38 -8.35 -3.06
C LYS A 182 -19.14 -6.91 -3.49
N ILE A 183 -18.46 -6.73 -4.61
CA ILE A 183 -18.28 -5.44 -5.27
C ILE A 183 -18.61 -5.53 -6.75
N ARG A 184 -19.22 -4.48 -7.30
CA ARG A 184 -19.32 -4.26 -8.75
C ARG A 184 -18.14 -3.41 -9.20
N LEU A 185 -17.35 -3.97 -10.11
CA LEU A 185 -16.29 -3.27 -10.82
C LEU A 185 -16.84 -2.83 -12.19
N THR A 186 -16.87 -1.52 -12.42
CA THR A 186 -17.25 -0.92 -13.69
C THR A 186 -16.09 -0.10 -14.24
N LEU A 187 -15.80 -0.29 -15.52
CA LEU A 187 -14.75 0.43 -16.23
C LEU A 187 -15.35 1.04 -17.49
N ILE A 188 -15.16 2.35 -17.66
CA ILE A 188 -15.73 3.13 -18.76
C ILE A 188 -14.59 3.78 -19.53
N SER A 189 -14.48 3.55 -20.83
CA SER A 189 -13.49 4.16 -21.72
C SER A 189 -14.21 4.91 -22.82
N ASN A 190 -13.93 6.21 -22.99
CA ASN A 190 -14.57 7.08 -23.99
C ASN A 190 -16.11 6.94 -24.06
N THR A 191 -16.79 6.92 -22.90
CA THR A 191 -18.25 6.71 -22.71
C THR A 191 -18.78 5.29 -22.91
N THR A 192 -17.97 4.37 -23.40
CA THR A 192 -18.34 2.95 -23.53
C THR A 192 -17.99 2.19 -22.25
N VAL A 193 -18.94 1.40 -21.74
CA VAL A 193 -18.68 0.45 -20.66
C VAL A 193 -17.86 -0.71 -21.24
N VAL A 194 -16.58 -0.79 -20.87
CA VAL A 194 -15.66 -1.85 -21.34
C VAL A 194 -15.59 -3.03 -20.38
N PHE A 195 -15.99 -2.82 -19.12
CA PHE A 195 -16.10 -3.88 -18.12
C PHE A 195 -17.20 -3.54 -17.11
N ASN A 196 -18.03 -4.51 -16.75
CA ASN A 196 -19.04 -4.36 -15.70
C ASN A 196 -19.40 -5.72 -15.12
N THR A 197 -18.76 -6.08 -14.00
CA THR A 197 -18.92 -7.41 -13.39
C THR A 197 -18.90 -7.30 -11.87
N THR A 198 -19.71 -8.14 -11.21
CA THR A 198 -19.66 -8.34 -9.76
C THR A 198 -18.59 -9.37 -9.41
N VAL A 199 -17.65 -9.01 -8.53
CA VAL A 199 -16.52 -9.84 -8.10
C VAL A 199 -16.36 -9.79 -6.59
N GLU A 200 -15.65 -10.76 -6.02
CA GLU A 200 -15.25 -10.71 -4.61
C GLU A 200 -14.28 -9.54 -4.38
N ASN A 201 -14.40 -8.87 -3.23
CA ASN A 201 -13.40 -7.89 -2.81
C ASN A 201 -12.05 -8.59 -2.59
N GLY A 202 -10.96 -7.98 -3.03
CA GLY A 202 -9.62 -8.57 -3.00
C GLY A 202 -9.33 -9.58 -4.12
N LYS A 203 -10.27 -9.82 -5.04
CA LYS A 203 -10.03 -10.69 -6.21
C LYS A 203 -9.43 -9.90 -7.37
N ALA A 204 -8.32 -10.41 -7.91
CA ALA A 204 -7.69 -9.85 -9.10
C ALA A 204 -8.56 -10.08 -10.35
N VAL A 205 -8.64 -9.05 -11.21
CA VAL A 205 -9.36 -9.06 -12.49
C VAL A 205 -8.47 -8.40 -13.54
N SER A 206 -8.17 -9.11 -14.62
CA SER A 206 -7.47 -8.55 -15.78
C SER A 206 -8.44 -7.76 -16.67
N ILE A 207 -7.97 -6.60 -17.14
CA ILE A 207 -8.69 -5.64 -17.97
C ILE A 207 -7.88 -5.40 -19.24
N HIS A 208 -8.59 -5.39 -20.38
CA HIS A 208 -8.04 -5.02 -21.68
C HIS A 208 -8.80 -3.79 -22.21
N LEU A 209 -8.04 -2.78 -22.69
CA LEU A 209 -8.53 -1.49 -23.16
C LEU A 209 -8.35 -1.27 -24.67
#